data_AF-A0A7X2L001-F1
#
_entry.id   AF-A0A7X2L001-F1
#
_cell.length_a   1.000
_cell.length_b   1.000
_cell.length_c   1.000
_cell.angle_alpha   90.00
_cell.angle_beta   90.00
_cell.angle_gamma   90.00
#
_symmetry.space_group_name_H-M   'P 1'
#
loop_
_entity.id
_entity.type
_entity.pdbx_description
1 polymer ?
#
loop_
_entity_poly.entity_id
_entity_poly.type
_entity_poly.pdbx_seq_one_letter_code
_entity_poly.pdbx_strand_id
1 'polypeptide(L)'
;MDWLYDYEEELRLVFQESRSIISKFPEPLNSQGISYLDHFNVFTTGSHKNYICYLLPFWFQKGYNLSPDDTYKLSMGNVFFMLYFFIQDDLMDSTDSAHAKLPLANLLYIEFLNIYRSYFAPNSSFWSSFNHYISQWADSVSHERERDYFLNDRVKIAHKASPLKLSSTGILLLSGSDSLVAQSEDLIDDVLLTLQMLDDYEDWEQDLAENNYNCLLSLTRSHLSDDRKTLTEGEVKDFIFTTSGLNTYAKIAEATHNKLAVYEIDAPQLISFHQVLVRNLQHISAAIEAEKQILQNGGLYYWLSKNIKK
;
A
#
# COMPACT_ATOMS: atom_id res chain seq x y z
N MET A 1 9.45 9.13 -13.54
CA MET A 1 8.34 9.23 -12.59
C MET A 1 8.78 10.20 -11.53
N ASP A 2 8.38 11.46 -11.70
CA ASP A 2 8.96 12.58 -10.98
C ASP A 2 8.62 12.49 -9.47
N TRP A 3 7.49 11.86 -9.11
CA TRP A 3 7.09 11.60 -7.72
C TRP A 3 8.06 10.73 -6.89
N LEU A 4 8.95 9.97 -7.54
CA LEU A 4 9.99 9.15 -6.90
C LEU A 4 11.38 9.76 -7.11
N TYR A 5 11.70 10.13 -8.35
CA TYR A 5 13.05 10.56 -8.72
C TYR A 5 13.47 11.88 -8.06
N ASP A 6 12.51 12.74 -7.73
CA ASP A 6 12.77 14.00 -7.05
C ASP A 6 13.27 13.83 -5.60
N TYR A 7 13.23 12.60 -5.05
CA TYR A 7 13.52 12.32 -3.64
C TYR A 7 14.55 11.21 -3.41
N GLU A 8 15.28 10.78 -4.46
CA GLU A 8 16.20 9.64 -4.31
C GLU A 8 17.29 9.89 -3.27
N GLU A 9 17.89 11.08 -3.27
CA GLU A 9 18.97 11.42 -2.34
C GLU A 9 18.45 11.50 -0.91
N GLU A 10 17.29 12.12 -0.71
CA GLU A 10 16.63 12.20 0.59
C GLU A 10 16.27 10.80 1.12
N LEU A 11 15.74 9.92 0.26
CA LEU A 11 15.45 8.55 0.66
C LEU A 11 16.71 7.76 1.01
N ARG A 12 17.81 7.94 0.28
CA ARG A 12 19.09 7.30 0.63
C ARG A 12 19.51 7.68 2.05
N LEU A 13 19.40 8.97 2.38
CA LEU A 13 19.70 9.46 3.72
C LEU A 13 18.74 8.87 4.76
N VAL A 14 17.43 8.80 4.48
CA VAL A 14 16.43 8.25 5.42
C VAL A 14 16.76 6.79 5.76
N PHE A 15 17.04 5.97 4.75
CA PHE A 15 17.40 4.56 4.94
C PHE A 15 18.77 4.41 5.63
N GLN A 16 19.73 5.28 5.33
CA GLN A 16 21.05 5.27 5.97
C GLN A 16 20.95 5.56 7.48
N GLU A 17 20.23 6.60 7.90
CA GLU A 17 20.10 6.90 9.32
C GLU A 17 19.18 5.90 10.04
N SER A 18 18.14 5.39 9.36
CA SER A 18 17.33 4.30 9.91
C SER A 18 18.19 3.06 10.20
N ARG A 19 19.10 2.70 9.29
CA ARG A 19 20.10 1.64 9.52
C ARG A 19 21.03 1.98 10.68
N SER A 20 21.51 3.22 10.76
CA SER A 20 22.38 3.69 11.85
C SER A 20 21.72 3.51 13.23
N ILE A 21 20.42 3.81 13.34
CA ILE A 21 19.64 3.59 14.58
C ILE A 21 19.51 2.09 14.88
N ILE A 22 19.06 1.28 13.90
CA ILE A 22 18.86 -0.17 14.09
C ILE A 22 20.18 -0.87 14.44
N SER A 23 21.32 -0.40 13.92
CA SER A 23 22.64 -0.97 14.24
C SER A 23 23.00 -0.92 15.73
N LYS A 24 22.36 -0.03 16.50
CA LYS A 24 22.55 0.15 17.95
C LYS A 24 21.65 -0.74 18.80
N PHE A 25 20.72 -1.49 18.18
CA PHE A 25 19.90 -2.46 18.89
C PHE A 25 20.76 -3.59 19.49
N PRO A 26 20.31 -4.28 20.55
CA PRO A 26 21.04 -5.41 21.11
C PRO A 26 21.14 -6.56 20.10
N GLU A 27 22.25 -7.30 20.12
CA GLU A 27 22.38 -8.54 19.35
C GLU A 27 21.37 -9.61 19.84
N PRO A 28 20.78 -10.43 18.94
CA PRO A 28 20.96 -10.45 17.49
C PRO A 28 20.02 -9.49 16.71
N LEU A 29 19.23 -8.68 17.41
CA LEU A 29 18.16 -7.86 16.81
C LEU A 29 18.70 -6.75 15.89
N ASN A 30 19.91 -6.24 16.12
CA ASN A 30 20.56 -5.29 15.20
C ASN A 30 20.70 -5.86 13.79
N SER A 31 21.32 -7.02 13.64
CA SER A 31 21.61 -7.66 12.36
C SER A 31 20.33 -8.13 11.70
N GLN A 32 19.38 -8.64 12.49
CA GLN A 32 18.05 -9.02 12.00
C GLN A 32 17.28 -7.81 11.49
N GLY A 33 17.24 -6.71 12.26
CA GLY A 33 16.56 -5.49 11.86
C GLY A 33 17.17 -4.85 10.62
N ILE A 34 18.50 -4.86 10.51
CA ILE A 34 19.20 -4.38 9.31
C ILE A 34 18.82 -5.24 8.10
N SER A 35 18.88 -6.57 8.23
CA SER A 35 18.48 -7.48 7.17
C SER A 35 17.01 -7.27 6.78
N TYR A 36 16.13 -7.02 7.74
CA TYR A 36 14.71 -6.79 7.48
C TYR A 36 14.48 -5.45 6.75
N LEU A 37 15.12 -4.37 7.19
CA LEU A 37 15.09 -3.06 6.51
C LEU A 37 15.51 -3.18 5.03
N ASP A 38 16.51 -4.01 4.73
CA ASP A 38 17.06 -4.16 3.37
C ASP A 38 16.08 -4.77 2.37
N HIS A 39 15.08 -5.54 2.83
CA HIS A 39 14.01 -6.08 1.98
C HIS A 39 13.03 -4.99 1.51
N PHE A 40 12.96 -3.86 2.21
CA PHE A 40 12.04 -2.75 1.90
C PHE A 40 12.76 -1.51 1.36
N ASN A 41 14.09 -1.58 1.23
CA ASN A 41 14.89 -0.51 0.67
C ASN A 41 14.74 -0.48 -0.86
N VAL A 42 14.17 0.61 -1.37
CA VAL A 42 13.88 0.80 -2.80
C VAL A 42 15.10 0.69 -3.72
N PHE A 43 16.29 0.90 -3.17
CA PHE A 43 17.55 0.83 -3.91
C PHE A 43 18.15 -0.58 -3.93
N THR A 44 17.56 -1.53 -3.19
CA THR A 44 17.93 -2.95 -3.21
C THR A 44 17.17 -3.68 -4.32
N THR A 45 17.89 -4.47 -5.11
CA THR A 45 17.31 -5.33 -6.14
C THR A 45 16.39 -6.38 -5.52
N GLY A 46 15.14 -6.46 -5.98
CA GLY A 46 14.15 -7.42 -5.46
C GLY A 46 13.43 -6.97 -4.18
N SER A 47 13.49 -5.68 -3.83
CA SER A 47 12.77 -5.13 -2.67
C SER A 47 11.25 -5.08 -2.88
N HIS A 48 10.52 -5.21 -1.76
CA HIS A 48 9.08 -4.91 -1.70
C HIS A 48 8.89 -3.39 -1.64
N LYS A 49 8.28 -2.85 -2.70
CA LYS A 49 8.26 -1.42 -2.97
C LYS A 49 7.06 -0.73 -2.31
N ASN A 50 7.22 -0.35 -1.04
CA ASN A 50 6.20 0.36 -0.27
C ASN A 50 6.40 1.88 -0.29
N TYR A 51 6.37 2.46 -1.50
CA TYR A 51 6.76 3.86 -1.76
C TYR A 51 6.04 4.89 -0.89
N ILE A 52 4.72 4.72 -0.75
CA ILE A 52 3.88 5.66 -0.01
C ILE A 52 4.30 5.81 1.46
N CYS A 53 4.80 4.75 2.10
CA CYS A 53 5.11 4.76 3.53
C CYS A 53 6.16 5.81 3.89
N TYR A 54 7.28 5.86 3.15
CA TYR A 54 8.37 6.80 3.42
C TYR A 54 8.32 8.07 2.56
N LEU A 55 7.55 8.11 1.46
CA LEU A 55 7.41 9.30 0.63
C LEU A 55 6.30 10.27 1.06
N LEU A 56 5.33 9.83 1.87
CA LEU A 56 4.21 10.69 2.25
C LEU A 56 4.64 12.05 2.87
N PRO A 57 5.67 12.11 3.74
CA PRO A 57 6.18 13.39 4.23
C PRO A 57 6.71 14.31 3.13
N PHE A 58 7.41 13.75 2.14
CA PHE A 58 7.97 14.50 1.01
C PHE A 58 6.87 15.03 0.09
N TRP A 59 5.83 14.24 -0.14
CA TRP A 59 4.69 14.63 -0.98
C TRP A 59 3.85 15.76 -0.39
N PHE A 60 3.83 15.90 0.94
CA PHE A 60 3.14 16.98 1.64
C PHE A 60 4.05 18.18 1.95
N GLN A 61 5.38 18.03 1.80
CA GLN A 61 6.35 19.03 2.25
C GLN A 61 6.07 20.43 1.72
N LYS A 62 5.88 20.56 0.39
CA LYS A 62 5.70 21.86 -0.26
C LYS A 62 4.34 22.49 0.07
N GLY A 63 3.26 21.70 0.04
CA GLY A 63 1.91 22.21 0.28
C GLY A 63 1.67 22.70 1.70
N TYR A 64 2.41 22.15 2.67
CA TYR A 64 2.24 22.44 4.10
C TYR A 64 3.46 23.08 4.75
N ASN A 65 4.40 23.61 3.95
CA ASN A 65 5.60 24.33 4.39
C ASN A 65 6.42 23.60 5.47
N LEU A 66 6.52 22.27 5.34
CA LEU A 66 7.27 21.46 6.28
C LEU A 66 8.78 21.71 6.09
N SER A 67 9.52 21.85 7.18
CA SER A 67 10.97 22.04 7.08
C SER A 67 11.62 20.74 6.55
N PRO A 68 12.73 20.82 5.78
CA PRO A 68 13.42 19.62 5.32
C PRO A 68 13.83 18.66 6.44
N ASP A 69 14.22 19.19 7.61
CA ASP A 69 14.58 18.40 8.79
C ASP A 69 13.35 17.65 9.37
N ASP A 70 12.19 18.31 9.41
CA ASP A 70 10.96 17.67 9.87
C ASP A 70 10.44 16.63 8.88
N THR A 71 10.47 16.93 7.58
CA THR A 71 10.15 15.97 6.52
C THR A 71 10.98 14.70 6.66
N TYR A 72 12.28 14.88 6.86
CA TYR A 72 13.24 13.79 7.02
C TYR A 72 12.95 12.94 8.26
N LYS A 73 12.77 13.56 9.42
CA LYS A 73 12.47 12.87 10.68
C LYS A 73 11.14 12.12 10.63
N LEU A 74 10.09 12.74 10.10
CA LEU A 74 8.79 12.09 9.93
C LEU A 74 8.89 10.90 8.97
N SER A 75 9.67 10.99 7.90
CA SER A 75 9.92 9.87 6.99
C SER A 75 10.65 8.72 7.69
N MET A 76 11.69 9.00 8.50
CA MET A 76 12.32 7.96 9.33
C MET A 76 11.35 7.33 10.32
N GLY A 77 10.50 8.14 10.97
CA GLY A 77 9.44 7.66 11.84
C GLY A 77 8.52 6.68 11.11
N ASN A 78 8.15 7.00 9.87
CA ASN A 78 7.34 6.10 9.04
C ASN A 78 8.07 4.82 8.66
N VAL A 79 9.39 4.84 8.43
CA VAL A 79 10.16 3.61 8.17
C VAL A 79 10.06 2.66 9.36
N PHE A 80 10.33 3.13 10.58
CA PHE A 80 10.24 2.27 11.78
C PHE A 80 8.82 1.76 12.01
N PHE A 81 7.84 2.63 11.78
CA PHE A 81 6.44 2.31 11.93
C PHE A 81 5.95 1.28 10.90
N MET A 82 6.36 1.42 9.64
CA MET A 82 6.11 0.47 8.56
C MET A 82 6.72 -0.89 8.90
N LEU A 83 8.01 -0.94 9.27
CA LEU A 83 8.67 -2.20 9.62
C LEU A 83 8.00 -2.88 10.82
N TYR A 84 7.50 -2.11 11.79
CA TYR A 84 6.75 -2.65 12.92
C TYR A 84 5.48 -3.39 12.45
N PHE A 85 4.66 -2.77 11.60
CA PHE A 85 3.43 -3.39 11.11
C PHE A 85 3.68 -4.55 10.15
N PHE A 86 4.69 -4.48 9.28
CA PHE A 86 5.05 -5.62 8.44
C PHE A 86 5.50 -6.82 9.25
N ILE A 87 6.20 -6.62 10.37
CA ILE A 87 6.49 -7.73 11.28
C ILE A 87 5.21 -8.30 11.90
N GLN A 88 4.22 -7.47 12.23
CA GLN A 88 2.94 -7.97 12.74
C GLN A 88 2.22 -8.80 11.69
N ASP A 89 2.11 -8.29 10.46
CA ASP A 89 1.46 -8.98 9.34
C ASP A 89 2.17 -10.29 9.01
N ASP A 90 3.50 -10.28 8.87
CA ASP A 90 4.31 -11.49 8.67
C ASP A 90 4.03 -12.56 9.73
N LEU A 91 3.86 -12.16 10.99
CA LEU A 91 3.60 -13.09 12.11
C LEU A 91 2.16 -13.60 12.14
N MET A 92 1.21 -12.86 11.57
CA MET A 92 -0.19 -13.30 11.44
C MET A 92 -0.35 -14.26 10.25
N ASP A 93 0.39 -14.02 9.17
CA ASP A 93 0.24 -14.76 7.91
C ASP A 93 1.16 -15.99 7.81
N SER A 94 2.28 -16.02 8.54
CA SER A 94 3.24 -17.13 8.49
C SER A 94 3.29 -17.95 9.78
N THR A 95 3.84 -19.17 9.69
CA THR A 95 4.17 -19.99 10.86
C THR A 95 5.52 -19.61 11.49
N ASP A 96 6.05 -18.42 11.18
CA ASP A 96 7.37 -18.01 11.64
C ASP A 96 7.47 -17.89 13.16
N SER A 97 8.68 -18.08 13.67
CA SER A 97 8.96 -17.96 15.10
C SER A 97 8.85 -16.51 15.56
N ALA A 98 7.84 -16.23 16.37
CA ALA A 98 7.62 -14.94 17.02
C ALA A 98 8.77 -14.50 17.96
N HIS A 99 9.63 -15.44 18.40
CA HIS A 99 10.66 -15.17 19.40
C HIS A 99 11.68 -14.10 19.00
N ALA A 100 12.05 -14.02 17.72
CA ALA A 100 13.00 -13.03 17.23
C ALA A 100 12.31 -11.77 16.68
N LYS A 101 11.18 -11.97 15.99
CA LYS A 101 10.43 -10.89 15.33
C LYS A 101 9.73 -9.96 16.32
N LEU A 102 9.11 -10.47 17.41
CA LEU A 102 8.40 -9.61 18.37
C LEU A 102 9.31 -8.64 19.14
N PRO A 103 10.48 -9.05 19.67
CA PRO A 103 11.38 -8.09 20.30
C PRO A 103 11.87 -7.00 19.34
N LEU A 104 12.21 -7.38 18.10
CA LEU A 104 12.60 -6.43 17.06
C LEU A 104 11.47 -5.43 16.77
N ALA A 105 10.23 -5.91 16.58
CA ALA A 105 9.06 -5.08 16.38
C ALA A 105 8.90 -4.04 17.50
N ASN A 106 9.05 -4.44 18.77
CA ASN A 106 8.94 -3.52 19.89
C ASN A 106 10.03 -2.43 19.89
N LEU A 107 11.26 -2.76 19.48
CA LEU A 107 12.33 -1.75 19.35
C LEU A 107 12.02 -0.74 18.24
N LEU A 108 11.56 -1.22 17.08
CA LEU A 108 11.12 -0.36 15.98
C LEU A 108 9.97 0.55 16.41
N TYR A 109 8.99 0.01 17.14
CA TYR A 109 7.87 0.78 17.68
C TYR A 109 8.33 1.89 18.63
N ILE A 110 9.30 1.60 19.50
CA ILE A 110 9.89 2.61 20.40
C ILE A 110 10.57 3.72 19.61
N GLU A 111 11.31 3.41 18.54
CA GLU A 111 11.97 4.44 17.72
C GLU A 111 10.98 5.32 16.95
N PHE A 112 9.90 4.73 16.43
CA PHE A 112 8.76 5.49 15.92
C PHE A 112 8.22 6.46 16.99
N LEU A 113 7.96 5.97 18.21
CA LEU A 113 7.46 6.81 19.30
C LEU A 113 8.44 7.90 19.71
N ASN A 114 9.75 7.62 19.74
CA ASN A 114 10.78 8.60 20.10
C ASN A 114 10.74 9.80 19.14
N ILE A 115 10.56 9.56 17.85
CA ILE A 115 10.43 10.61 16.83
C ILE A 115 9.13 11.38 17.06
N TYR A 116 7.97 10.72 17.04
CA TYR A 116 6.68 11.40 17.06
C TYR A 116 6.36 12.10 18.40
N ARG A 117 6.87 11.60 19.54
CA ARG A 117 6.76 12.28 20.84
C ARG A 117 7.56 13.58 20.93
N SER A 118 8.56 13.77 20.07
CA SER A 118 9.28 15.04 20.00
C SER A 118 8.45 16.15 19.33
N TYR A 119 7.45 15.77 18.52
CA TYR A 119 6.56 16.69 17.81
C TYR A 119 5.25 16.95 18.55
N PHE A 120 4.68 15.94 19.19
CA PHE A 120 3.31 16.01 19.71
C PHE A 120 3.27 15.83 21.24
N ALA A 121 2.76 16.86 21.91
CA ALA A 121 2.47 16.80 23.35
C ALA A 121 1.48 15.66 23.66
N PRO A 122 1.49 15.09 24.89
CA PRO A 122 0.63 13.96 25.24
C PRO A 122 -0.88 14.20 25.08
N ASN A 123 -1.33 15.45 25.10
CA ASN A 123 -2.73 15.86 24.93
C ASN A 123 -3.08 16.31 23.50
N SER A 124 -2.16 16.16 22.54
CA SER A 124 -2.42 16.47 21.13
C SER A 124 -3.50 15.56 20.54
N SER A 125 -4.30 16.10 19.62
CA SER A 125 -5.25 15.34 18.79
C SER A 125 -4.57 14.24 17.98
N PHE A 126 -3.27 14.38 17.67
CA PHE A 126 -2.46 13.36 17.02
C PHE A 126 -2.59 11.97 17.66
N TRP A 127 -2.53 11.89 18.99
CA TRP A 127 -2.61 10.61 19.70
C TRP A 127 -4.02 10.02 19.68
N SER A 128 -5.05 10.86 19.54
CA SER A 128 -6.43 10.39 19.36
C SER A 128 -6.61 9.77 17.98
N SER A 129 -6.09 10.43 16.92
CA SER A 129 -6.05 9.86 15.56
C SER A 129 -5.23 8.57 15.52
N PHE A 130 -4.08 8.52 16.21
CA PHE A 130 -3.28 7.30 16.30
C PHE A 130 -4.09 6.13 16.87
N ASN A 131 -4.75 6.33 18.02
CA ASN A 131 -5.61 5.29 18.62
C ASN A 131 -6.74 4.85 17.67
N HIS A 132 -7.32 5.80 16.93
CA HIS A 132 -8.35 5.50 15.95
C HIS A 132 -7.83 4.60 14.82
N TYR A 133 -6.69 4.95 14.21
CA TYR A 133 -6.11 4.17 13.11
C TYR A 133 -5.63 2.80 13.56
N ILE A 134 -5.11 2.66 14.78
CA ILE A 134 -4.79 1.35 15.34
C ILE A 134 -6.05 0.49 15.53
N SER A 135 -7.16 1.11 15.96
CA SER A 135 -8.43 0.40 16.09
C SER A 135 -8.98 -0.04 14.72
N GLN A 136 -8.86 0.81 13.69
CA GLN A 136 -9.22 0.46 12.31
C GLN A 136 -8.39 -0.70 11.77
N TRP A 137 -7.07 -0.65 11.96
CA TRP A 137 -6.15 -1.72 11.59
C TRP A 137 -6.52 -3.04 12.28
N ALA A 138 -6.68 -3.01 13.61
CA ALA A 138 -7.01 -4.20 14.39
C ALA A 138 -8.36 -4.81 13.98
N ASP A 139 -9.39 -3.99 13.72
CA ASP A 139 -10.68 -4.45 13.18
C ASP A 139 -10.50 -5.10 11.81
N SER A 140 -9.70 -4.49 10.93
CA SER A 140 -9.47 -4.96 9.56
C SER A 140 -8.80 -6.33 9.54
N VAL A 141 -7.63 -6.46 10.18
CA VAL A 141 -6.84 -7.71 10.15
C VAL A 141 -7.49 -8.85 10.93
N SER A 142 -8.35 -8.54 11.91
CA SER A 142 -9.07 -9.57 12.67
C SER A 142 -10.27 -10.16 11.92
N HIS A 143 -10.86 -9.41 10.97
CA HIS A 143 -12.13 -9.77 10.32
C HIS A 143 -12.04 -9.89 8.79
N GLU A 144 -10.85 -9.78 8.19
CA GLU A 144 -10.66 -9.85 6.72
C GLU A 144 -11.24 -11.13 6.08
N ARG A 145 -11.31 -12.23 6.84
CA ARG A 145 -11.86 -13.52 6.35
C ARG A 145 -13.38 -13.63 6.46
N GLU A 146 -14.04 -12.74 7.19
CA GLU A 146 -15.46 -12.89 7.54
C GLU A 146 -16.41 -12.11 6.64
N ARG A 147 -15.93 -11.06 5.96
CA ARG A 147 -16.77 -10.13 5.21
C ARG A 147 -16.18 -9.78 3.85
N ASP A 148 -17.05 -9.65 2.85
CA ASP A 148 -16.66 -9.12 1.56
C ASP A 148 -16.66 -7.58 1.59
N TYR A 149 -15.54 -6.99 1.96
CA TYR A 149 -15.40 -5.54 2.03
C TYR A 149 -15.35 -4.89 0.65
N PHE A 150 -14.80 -5.56 -0.37
CA PHE A 150 -14.64 -4.96 -1.69
C PHE A 150 -15.99 -4.71 -2.37
N LEU A 151 -17.01 -5.53 -2.08
CA LEU A 151 -18.36 -5.32 -2.59
C LEU A 151 -19.21 -4.42 -1.69
N ASN A 152 -19.06 -4.53 -0.37
CA ASN A 152 -19.99 -3.91 0.58
C ASN A 152 -19.47 -2.60 1.20
N ASP A 153 -18.16 -2.45 1.39
CA ASP A 153 -17.54 -1.32 2.07
C ASP A 153 -16.04 -1.22 1.72
N ARG A 154 -15.75 -0.63 0.55
CA ARG A 154 -14.38 -0.61 -0.02
C ARG A 154 -13.37 0.15 0.82
N VAL A 155 -13.80 1.11 1.65
CA VAL A 155 -12.90 1.86 2.52
C VAL A 155 -12.22 0.93 3.53
N LYS A 156 -12.93 -0.12 3.98
CA LYS A 156 -12.35 -1.12 4.88
C LYS A 156 -11.19 -1.91 4.28
N ILE A 157 -11.04 -1.95 2.95
CA ILE A 157 -9.85 -2.53 2.31
C ILE A 157 -8.59 -1.74 2.71
N ALA A 158 -8.68 -0.42 2.70
CA ALA A 158 -7.57 0.45 3.10
C ALA A 158 -7.28 0.40 4.61
N HIS A 159 -8.20 -0.14 5.43
CA HIS A 159 -8.02 -0.15 6.87
C HIS A 159 -6.84 -1.02 7.34
N LYS A 160 -6.45 -2.05 6.56
CA LYS A 160 -5.22 -2.84 6.81
C LYS A 160 -3.95 -1.98 6.79
N ALA A 161 -3.99 -0.83 6.11
CA ALA A 161 -2.90 0.14 6.06
C ALA A 161 -3.26 1.49 6.73
N SER A 162 -4.35 1.54 7.52
CA SER A 162 -4.76 2.75 8.26
C SER A 162 -3.67 3.43 9.07
N PRO A 163 -2.71 2.72 9.69
CA PRO A 163 -1.64 3.38 10.43
C PRO A 163 -0.87 4.41 9.57
N LEU A 164 -0.73 4.20 8.25
CA LEU A 164 -0.03 5.13 7.35
C LEU A 164 -0.64 6.55 7.33
N LYS A 165 -1.94 6.67 7.61
CA LYS A 165 -2.64 7.98 7.69
C LYS A 165 -2.04 8.90 8.74
N LEU A 166 -1.38 8.33 9.75
CA LEU A 166 -0.75 9.05 10.84
C LEU A 166 0.29 10.08 10.37
N SER A 167 1.03 9.76 9.30
CA SER A 167 2.03 10.67 8.76
C SER A 167 1.39 11.94 8.20
N SER A 168 0.32 11.82 7.40
CA SER A 168 -0.38 13.00 6.88
C SER A 168 -1.05 13.81 8.00
N THR A 169 -1.63 13.12 8.98
CA THR A 169 -2.22 13.74 10.16
C THR A 169 -1.19 14.55 10.93
N GLY A 170 -0.01 13.98 11.19
CA GLY A 170 1.07 14.69 11.86
C GLY A 170 1.47 15.96 11.13
N ILE A 171 1.59 15.90 9.80
CA ILE A 171 1.98 17.05 8.97
C ILE A 171 0.91 18.14 8.99
N LEU A 172 -0.36 17.77 8.89
CA LEU A 172 -1.48 18.70 8.95
C LEU A 172 -1.58 19.39 10.31
N LEU A 173 -1.38 18.66 11.40
CA LEU A 173 -1.36 19.23 12.75
C LEU A 173 -0.15 20.17 12.96
N LEU A 174 1.03 19.81 12.45
CA LEU A 174 2.23 20.65 12.55
C LEU A 174 2.13 21.94 11.73
N SER A 175 1.37 21.90 10.63
CA SER A 175 1.14 23.07 9.77
C SER A 175 -0.11 23.89 10.16
N GLY A 176 -0.82 23.51 11.24
CA GLY A 176 -2.05 24.18 11.68
C GLY A 176 -3.24 24.01 10.74
N SER A 177 -3.23 22.94 9.94
CA SER A 177 -4.25 22.58 8.94
C SER A 177 -5.17 21.46 9.43
N ASP A 178 -5.48 21.44 10.73
CA ASP A 178 -6.27 20.40 11.42
C ASP A 178 -7.61 20.08 10.73
N SER A 179 -8.26 21.09 10.13
CA SER A 179 -9.54 20.92 9.44
C SER A 179 -9.47 20.03 8.20
N LEU A 180 -8.27 19.79 7.65
CA LEU A 180 -8.05 18.96 6.48
C LEU A 180 -7.74 17.50 6.82
N VAL A 181 -7.62 17.14 8.10
CA VAL A 181 -7.26 15.78 8.52
C VAL A 181 -8.22 14.74 7.95
N ALA A 182 -9.54 14.95 8.09
CA ALA A 182 -10.53 14.02 7.56
C ALA A 182 -10.45 13.86 6.02
N GLN A 183 -10.26 14.97 5.28
CA GLN A 183 -10.10 14.90 3.82
C GLN A 183 -8.81 14.15 3.42
N SER A 184 -7.74 14.29 4.21
CA SER A 184 -6.49 13.58 3.99
C SER A 184 -6.62 12.09 4.28
N GLU A 185 -7.39 11.71 5.29
CA GLU A 185 -7.73 10.31 5.57
C GLU A 185 -8.46 9.69 4.37
N ASP A 186 -9.52 10.34 3.89
CA ASP A 186 -10.32 9.87 2.75
C ASP A 186 -9.46 9.73 1.47
N LEU A 187 -8.61 10.74 1.19
CA LEU A 187 -7.67 10.70 0.08
C LEU A 187 -6.72 9.50 0.19
N ILE A 188 -6.14 9.27 1.36
CA ILE A 188 -5.19 8.17 1.57
C ILE A 188 -5.90 6.82 1.47
N ASP A 189 -7.11 6.69 2.02
CA ASP A 189 -7.90 5.46 1.92
C ASP A 189 -8.23 5.13 0.44
N ASP A 190 -8.59 6.12 -0.38
CA ASP A 190 -8.80 5.94 -1.82
C ASP A 190 -7.50 5.51 -2.54
N VAL A 191 -6.33 6.08 -2.17
CA VAL A 191 -5.03 5.68 -2.76
C VAL A 191 -4.64 4.26 -2.35
N LEU A 192 -4.81 3.91 -1.08
CA LEU A 192 -4.47 2.60 -0.53
C LEU A 192 -5.40 1.50 -1.08
N LEU A 193 -6.67 1.81 -1.33
CA LEU A 193 -7.58 0.89 -2.02
C LEU A 193 -7.03 0.51 -3.41
N THR A 194 -6.61 1.50 -4.21
CA THR A 194 -6.09 1.24 -5.56
C THR A 194 -4.75 0.52 -5.52
N LEU A 195 -3.90 0.80 -4.52
CA LEU A 195 -2.66 0.06 -4.29
C LEU A 195 -2.95 -1.41 -4.00
N GLN A 196 -3.82 -1.69 -3.02
CA GLN A 196 -4.23 -3.06 -2.70
C GLN A 196 -4.85 -3.76 -3.91
N MET A 197 -5.62 -3.05 -4.74
CA MET A 197 -6.18 -3.63 -5.95
C MET A 197 -5.11 -4.11 -6.93
N LEU A 198 -4.01 -3.37 -7.06
CA LEU A 198 -2.88 -3.74 -7.92
C LEU A 198 -2.12 -4.94 -7.32
N ASP A 199 -1.82 -4.91 -6.03
CA ASP A 199 -1.15 -6.01 -5.33
C ASP A 199 -2.00 -7.31 -5.42
N ASP A 200 -3.31 -7.21 -5.18
CA ASP A 200 -4.25 -8.32 -5.31
C ASP A 200 -4.32 -8.88 -6.74
N TYR A 201 -4.03 -8.08 -7.77
CA TYR A 201 -3.91 -8.59 -9.13
C TYR A 201 -2.58 -9.32 -9.36
N GLU A 202 -1.49 -8.91 -8.71
CA GLU A 202 -0.20 -9.59 -8.83
C GLU A 202 -0.20 -10.94 -8.07
N ASP A 203 -0.86 -10.98 -6.91
CA ASP A 203 -0.79 -12.12 -5.97
C ASP A 203 -1.99 -13.08 -6.02
N TRP A 204 -2.94 -12.88 -6.95
CA TRP A 204 -4.21 -13.64 -6.97
C TRP A 204 -4.05 -15.17 -6.99
N GLU A 205 -3.00 -15.70 -7.63
CA GLU A 205 -2.75 -17.15 -7.68
C GLU A 205 -2.37 -17.70 -6.30
N GLN A 206 -1.53 -16.95 -5.57
CA GLN A 206 -1.13 -17.30 -4.20
C GLN A 206 -2.31 -17.15 -3.24
N ASP A 207 -3.03 -16.03 -3.31
CA ASP A 207 -4.17 -15.76 -2.44
C ASP A 207 -5.30 -16.78 -2.62
N LEU A 208 -5.51 -17.25 -3.86
CA LEU A 208 -6.45 -18.32 -4.14
C LEU A 208 -6.02 -19.64 -3.49
N ALA A 209 -4.74 -19.97 -3.53
CA ALA A 209 -4.20 -21.21 -2.95
C ALA A 209 -4.24 -21.20 -1.42
N GLU A 210 -3.97 -20.05 -0.81
CA GLU A 210 -3.93 -19.85 0.65
C GLU A 210 -5.31 -19.51 1.24
N ASN A 211 -6.30 -19.26 0.38
CA ASN A 211 -7.64 -18.79 0.76
C ASN A 211 -7.58 -17.46 1.56
N ASN A 212 -6.69 -16.57 1.12
CA ASN A 212 -6.58 -15.20 1.61
C ASN A 212 -7.67 -14.33 1.00
N TYR A 213 -7.99 -13.23 1.68
CA TYR A 213 -8.92 -12.25 1.16
C TYR A 213 -8.25 -11.42 0.06
N ASN A 214 -8.90 -11.32 -1.10
CA ASN A 214 -8.38 -10.61 -2.27
C ASN A 214 -9.53 -9.96 -3.05
N CYS A 215 -9.38 -8.69 -3.43
CA CYS A 215 -10.39 -7.88 -4.10
C CYS A 215 -10.76 -8.41 -5.49
N LEU A 216 -9.80 -8.91 -6.26
CA LEU A 216 -10.03 -9.50 -7.57
C LEU A 216 -10.81 -10.83 -7.45
N LEU A 217 -10.46 -11.66 -6.46
CA LEU A 217 -11.18 -12.90 -6.17
C LEU A 217 -12.60 -12.64 -5.61
N SER A 218 -12.77 -11.61 -4.79
CA SER A 218 -14.09 -11.12 -4.36
C SER A 218 -14.95 -10.71 -5.56
N LEU A 219 -14.42 -9.86 -6.45
CA LEU A 219 -15.15 -9.41 -7.63
C LEU A 219 -15.49 -10.59 -8.56
N THR A 220 -14.54 -11.51 -8.77
CA THR A 220 -14.76 -12.72 -9.57
C THR A 220 -15.94 -13.53 -9.02
N ARG A 221 -16.00 -13.76 -7.71
CA ARG A 221 -17.14 -14.47 -7.07
C ARG A 221 -18.47 -13.80 -7.35
N SER A 222 -18.53 -12.46 -7.26
CA SER A 222 -19.77 -11.72 -7.52
C SER A 222 -20.30 -11.84 -8.95
N HIS A 223 -19.42 -12.20 -9.89
CA HIS A 223 -19.76 -12.39 -11.30
C HIS A 223 -20.22 -13.83 -11.62
N LEU A 224 -20.01 -14.78 -10.72
CA LEU A 224 -20.53 -16.13 -10.86
C LEU A 224 -21.99 -16.16 -10.38
N SER A 225 -22.86 -16.76 -11.19
CA SER A 225 -24.31 -16.83 -10.92
C SER A 225 -24.70 -17.85 -9.85
N ASP A 226 -23.73 -18.42 -9.16
CA ASP A 226 -23.88 -19.59 -8.28
C ASP A 226 -23.39 -19.25 -6.88
N ASP A 227 -24.16 -19.59 -5.84
CA ASP A 227 -23.85 -19.31 -4.42
C ASP A 227 -22.66 -20.15 -3.88
N ARG A 228 -21.80 -20.65 -4.77
CA ARG A 228 -20.63 -21.45 -4.41
C ARG A 228 -19.60 -20.56 -3.72
N LYS A 229 -19.09 -21.05 -2.58
CA LYS A 229 -18.11 -20.33 -1.75
C LYS A 229 -16.68 -20.35 -2.30
N THR A 230 -16.35 -21.33 -3.14
CA THR A 230 -14.97 -21.62 -3.57
C THR A 230 -14.78 -21.34 -5.06
N LEU A 231 -13.78 -20.53 -5.39
CA LEU A 231 -13.33 -20.30 -6.75
C LEU A 231 -12.35 -21.37 -7.21
N THR A 232 -12.37 -21.68 -8.49
CA THR A 232 -11.31 -22.42 -9.17
C THR A 232 -10.40 -21.46 -9.94
N GLU A 233 -9.14 -21.85 -10.15
CA GLU A 233 -8.17 -21.08 -10.96
C GLU A 233 -8.70 -20.80 -12.37
N GLY A 234 -9.41 -21.77 -12.97
CA GLY A 234 -10.04 -21.62 -14.28
C GLY A 234 -11.12 -20.53 -14.31
N GLU A 235 -11.98 -20.46 -13.28
CA GLU A 235 -13.01 -19.41 -13.18
C GLU A 235 -12.39 -18.02 -13.04
N VAL A 236 -11.28 -17.88 -12.30
CA VAL A 236 -10.55 -16.61 -12.19
C VAL A 236 -9.89 -16.23 -13.51
N LYS A 237 -9.23 -17.17 -14.18
CA LYS A 237 -8.66 -16.95 -15.52
C LYS A 237 -9.74 -16.57 -16.53
N ASP A 238 -10.89 -17.22 -16.51
CA ASP A 238 -12.03 -16.85 -17.37
C ASP A 238 -12.54 -15.43 -17.06
N PHE A 239 -12.59 -15.04 -15.79
CA PHE A 239 -12.97 -13.69 -15.40
C PHE A 239 -11.97 -12.64 -15.91
N ILE A 240 -10.67 -12.90 -15.74
CA ILE A 240 -9.59 -12.00 -16.16
C ILE A 240 -9.54 -11.88 -17.69
N PHE A 241 -9.50 -13.01 -18.41
CA PHE A 241 -9.16 -13.07 -19.83
C PHE A 241 -10.39 -13.15 -20.77
N THR A 242 -11.53 -13.66 -20.30
CA THR A 242 -12.66 -13.99 -21.18
C THR A 242 -13.86 -13.04 -21.00
N THR A 243 -14.22 -12.69 -19.77
CA THR A 243 -15.45 -11.91 -19.49
C THR A 243 -15.24 -10.40 -19.37
N SER A 244 -14.02 -9.91 -19.67
CA SER A 244 -13.64 -8.51 -19.47
C SER A 244 -13.74 -8.07 -17.99
N GLY A 245 -13.63 -9.02 -17.06
CA GLY A 245 -13.67 -8.76 -15.63
C GLY A 245 -12.61 -7.77 -15.14
N LEU A 246 -11.41 -7.86 -15.72
CA LEU A 246 -10.33 -6.92 -15.42
C LEU A 246 -10.63 -5.49 -15.90
N ASN A 247 -11.47 -5.31 -16.93
CA ASN A 247 -11.94 -3.99 -17.34
C ASN A 247 -12.84 -3.36 -16.27
N THR A 248 -13.75 -4.15 -15.68
CA THR A 248 -14.58 -3.70 -14.54
C THR A 248 -13.69 -3.34 -13.35
N TYR A 249 -12.69 -4.16 -13.06
CA TYR A 249 -11.74 -3.91 -11.98
C TYR A 249 -10.95 -2.61 -12.18
N ALA A 250 -10.40 -2.38 -13.39
CA ALA A 250 -9.70 -1.13 -13.72
C ALA A 250 -10.62 0.11 -13.69
N LYS A 251 -11.90 -0.02 -14.05
CA LYS A 251 -12.89 1.06 -13.95
C LYS A 251 -13.18 1.47 -12.51
N ILE A 252 -13.12 0.53 -11.56
CA ILE A 252 -13.26 0.87 -10.13
C ILE A 252 -12.10 1.77 -9.71
N ALA A 253 -10.86 1.42 -10.07
CA ALA A 253 -9.68 2.25 -9.80
C ALA A 253 -9.74 3.64 -10.46
N GLU A 254 -10.21 3.71 -11.71
CA GLU A 254 -10.46 4.99 -12.40
C GLU A 254 -11.51 5.85 -11.70
N ALA A 255 -12.63 5.25 -11.27
CA ALA A 255 -13.67 5.94 -10.52
C ALA A 255 -13.12 6.49 -9.18
N THR A 256 -12.27 5.73 -8.50
CA THR A 256 -11.55 6.19 -7.30
C THR A 256 -10.66 7.39 -7.61
N HIS A 257 -9.93 7.39 -8.73
CA HIS A 257 -9.10 8.54 -9.10
C HIS A 257 -9.90 9.81 -9.39
N ASN A 258 -11.06 9.68 -10.03
CA ASN A 258 -11.94 10.81 -10.32
C ASN A 258 -12.46 11.49 -9.05
N LYS A 259 -12.60 10.76 -7.93
CA LYS A 259 -12.94 11.37 -6.63
C LYS A 259 -11.85 12.27 -6.11
N LEU A 260 -10.58 12.03 -6.46
CA LEU A 260 -9.47 12.80 -5.89
C LEU A 260 -9.54 14.29 -6.24
N ALA A 261 -10.25 14.65 -7.31
CA ALA A 261 -10.45 16.04 -7.73
C ALA A 261 -11.26 16.88 -6.73
N VAL A 262 -11.98 16.26 -5.78
CA VAL A 262 -12.79 16.99 -4.79
C VAL A 262 -12.03 17.30 -3.49
N TYR A 263 -10.87 16.67 -3.26
CA TYR A 263 -10.11 16.89 -2.03
C TYR A 263 -9.29 18.17 -2.12
N GLU A 264 -9.28 18.95 -1.03
CA GLU A 264 -8.54 20.21 -0.91
C GLU A 264 -7.10 20.02 -0.42
N ILE A 265 -6.57 18.81 -0.52
CA ILE A 265 -5.23 18.46 -0.04
C ILE A 265 -4.17 18.85 -1.07
N ASP A 266 -3.23 19.72 -0.67
CA ASP A 266 -2.08 20.10 -1.49
C ASP A 266 -0.96 19.04 -1.43
N ALA A 267 -1.19 17.91 -2.13
CA ALA A 267 -0.23 16.82 -2.29
C ALA A 267 -0.20 16.30 -3.74
N PRO A 268 0.25 17.12 -4.72
CA PRO A 268 0.17 16.80 -6.15
C PRO A 268 0.94 15.51 -6.53
N GLN A 269 1.97 15.16 -5.77
CA GLN A 269 2.74 13.95 -6.01
C GLN A 269 2.02 12.69 -5.52
N LEU A 270 1.23 12.76 -4.45
CA LEU A 270 0.35 11.66 -4.03
C LEU A 270 -0.72 11.38 -5.10
N ILE A 271 -1.30 12.44 -5.67
CA ILE A 271 -2.26 12.33 -6.78
C ILE A 271 -1.57 11.73 -8.01
N SER A 272 -0.35 12.16 -8.31
CA SER A 272 0.45 11.63 -9.43
C SER A 272 0.82 10.15 -9.23
N PHE A 273 1.16 9.75 -8.01
CA PHE A 273 1.39 8.36 -7.63
C PHE A 273 0.12 7.53 -7.84
N HIS A 274 -1.02 8.00 -7.35
CA HIS A 274 -2.30 7.32 -7.56
C HIS A 274 -2.65 7.15 -9.04
N GLN A 275 -2.42 8.18 -9.85
CA GLN A 275 -2.63 8.12 -11.30
C GLN A 275 -1.79 7.03 -11.97
N VAL A 276 -0.57 6.77 -11.48
CA VAL A 276 0.29 5.69 -11.98
C VAL A 276 -0.31 4.32 -11.65
N LEU A 277 -0.80 4.12 -10.43
CA LEU A 277 -1.45 2.87 -10.03
C LEU A 277 -2.66 2.57 -10.94
N VAL A 278 -3.51 3.56 -11.18
CA VAL A 278 -4.66 3.44 -12.10
C VAL A 278 -4.22 3.11 -13.52
N ARG A 279 -3.19 3.80 -14.04
CA ARG A 279 -2.68 3.53 -15.38
C ARG A 279 -2.10 2.13 -15.51
N ASN A 280 -1.47 1.59 -14.46
CA ASN A 280 -0.97 0.22 -14.47
C ASN A 280 -2.14 -0.77 -14.65
N LEU A 281 -3.19 -0.67 -13.83
CA LEU A 281 -4.38 -1.52 -13.97
C LEU A 281 -5.06 -1.36 -15.34
N GLN A 282 -5.18 -0.13 -15.86
CA GLN A 282 -5.72 0.14 -17.19
C GLN A 282 -4.87 -0.47 -18.30
N HIS A 283 -3.54 -0.36 -18.22
CA HIS A 283 -2.63 -0.96 -19.21
C HIS A 283 -2.68 -2.48 -19.19
N ILE A 284 -2.72 -3.10 -18.00
CA ILE A 284 -2.86 -4.55 -17.86
C ILE A 284 -4.19 -5.00 -18.48
N SER A 285 -5.31 -4.33 -18.15
CA SER A 285 -6.62 -4.60 -18.76
C SER A 285 -6.61 -4.46 -20.29
N ALA A 286 -6.03 -3.38 -20.81
CA ALA A 286 -5.96 -3.14 -22.24
C ALA A 286 -5.08 -4.16 -22.98
N ALA A 287 -3.98 -4.60 -22.38
CA ALA A 287 -3.11 -5.63 -22.95
C ALA A 287 -3.83 -6.97 -23.09
N ILE A 288 -4.59 -7.37 -22.06
CA ILE A 288 -5.40 -8.60 -22.07
C ILE A 288 -6.50 -8.54 -23.13
N GLU A 289 -7.22 -7.42 -23.23
CA GLU A 289 -8.25 -7.25 -24.26
C GLU A 289 -7.66 -7.24 -25.68
N ALA A 290 -6.48 -6.63 -25.88
CA ALA A 290 -5.78 -6.66 -27.17
C ALA A 290 -5.37 -8.09 -27.55
N GLU A 291 -4.85 -8.88 -26.60
CA GLU A 291 -4.48 -10.27 -26.84
C GLU A 291 -5.68 -11.15 -27.19
N LYS A 292 -6.82 -10.94 -26.51
CA LYS A 292 -8.10 -11.59 -26.84
C LYS A 292 -8.54 -11.31 -28.27
N GLN A 293 -8.47 -10.05 -28.72
CA GLN A 293 -8.82 -9.68 -30.10
C GLN A 293 -7.91 -10.35 -31.13
N ILE A 294 -6.60 -10.47 -30.85
CA ILE A 294 -5.65 -11.16 -31.73
C ILE A 294 -5.98 -12.66 -31.80
N LEU A 295 -6.32 -13.30 -30.68
CA LEU A 295 -6.73 -14.72 -30.64
C LEU A 295 -8.04 -14.98 -31.40
N GLN A 296 -8.99 -14.05 -31.34
CA GLN A 296 -10.24 -14.11 -32.12
C GLN A 296 -9.99 -14.05 -33.64
N ASN A 297 -8.88 -13.45 -34.09
CA ASN A 297 -8.46 -13.46 -35.49
C ASN A 297 -7.79 -14.79 -35.93
N GLY A 298 -7.68 -15.78 -35.03
CA GLY A 298 -7.25 -17.15 -35.30
C GLY A 298 -5.81 -17.47 -34.89
N GLY A 299 -5.54 -18.73 -34.54
CA GLY A 299 -4.25 -19.18 -34.00
C GLY A 299 -3.05 -18.96 -34.94
N LEU A 300 -3.25 -19.00 -36.26
CA LEU A 300 -2.22 -18.66 -37.24
C LEU A 300 -1.88 -17.16 -37.21
N TYR A 301 -2.89 -16.28 -37.11
CA TYR A 301 -2.68 -14.83 -37.02
C TYR A 301 -1.96 -14.46 -35.72
N TYR A 302 -2.36 -15.08 -34.60
CA TYR A 302 -1.67 -14.95 -33.32
C TYR A 302 -0.20 -15.37 -33.42
N TRP A 303 0.08 -16.55 -33.98
CA TRP A 303 1.46 -17.03 -34.15
C TRP A 303 2.29 -16.08 -35.01
N LEU A 304 1.75 -15.57 -36.13
CA LEU A 304 2.42 -14.62 -37.01
C LEU A 304 2.71 -13.30 -36.29
N SER A 305 1.77 -12.78 -35.49
CA SER A 305 1.92 -11.53 -34.75
C SER A 305 3.03 -11.58 -33.68
N LYS A 306 3.30 -12.76 -33.10
CA LYS A 306 4.33 -12.96 -32.06
C LYS A 306 5.70 -13.33 -32.65
N ASN A 307 5.74 -13.96 -33.83
CA ASN A 307 6.97 -14.57 -34.38
C ASN A 307 7.53 -13.88 -35.63
N ILE A 308 6.78 -12.98 -36.26
CA ILE A 308 7.29 -12.19 -37.39
C ILE A 308 7.42 -10.74 -36.91
N LYS A 309 8.60 -10.40 -36.38
CA LYS A 309 8.97 -8.99 -36.14
C LYS A 309 9.13 -8.28 -37.48
N LYS A 310 8.56 -7.07 -37.60
CA LYS A 310 9.02 -6.06 -38.56
C LYS A 310 10.26 -5.37 -37.99
#